data_AF-A0A4S9BAW1-F1
#
_entry.id   AF-A0A4S9BAW1-F1
#
_cell.length_a   1.000
_cell.length_b   1.000
_cell.length_c   1.000
_cell.angle_alpha   90.00
_cell.angle_beta   90.00
_cell.angle_gamma   90.00
#
_symmetry.space_group_name_H-M   'P 1'
#
loop_
_entity.id
_entity.type
_entity.pdbx_description
1 polymer ?
#
loop_
_entity_poly.entity_id
_entity_poly.type
_entity_poly.pdbx_seq_one_letter_code
_entity_poly.pdbx_strand_id
1 'polypeptide(L)'
;MWTPPQNYASRPVAVLGGGVLGRRIACCWASAGYNIQIRDPSEQQRNDAVEYFNANVASYAEATGKTPGKVAVFEDLESAVQDAWLVFEVVPEKLNIKIETFAELERLAPKDCILASNSSSYKSSEMIEKVNDETKCRVLNTHYFMPPTIMMVELMTDGYTHPEIFPFLAERHKEAGLVPFVARKESTGFIFNRTWAAIKREFLTILAEGVSTPEELDQMWTLFWGSKQTPCRIMDQVGLDTVQFIEQHYVDERGLPKDKTVDFLEENYIKPGRLGDKCQKGGLYPPSAPDTSKIVLCELGVSKSLKGKRSTKEVLSNGRLFQVSRDGSKPSTLLEKAGLPDGIEYCKADNRLYTTDMGTFGNNDGRVFSCKLDGSDVKEIVPRGSVHTPKQTVIDEKNGKLYFCDREGLRVMCCNLDGSGLHTLVQTGDWRKPEETNDQSKWCVGITLAPNLGKLFWTQKGSPKSGKGRIFSVNIGMPAGDSATSRSDMECVLDKLPEPIDLEFDNTNNMLYWTDRGEVPYGNSLNRAQLDANGRARPMDNGLFPKHEILFNGFDETIGLRLDMSNDTIYVSDLGGTLWKLQKGVKSKVFEDKTNAFTGFVIVP
;
A
#
# COMPACT_ATOMS: atom_id res chain seq x y z
N MET A 1 28.80 36.62 -14.47
CA MET A 1 27.34 36.39 -14.60
C MET A 1 27.16 34.97 -15.06
N TRP A 2 26.35 34.20 -14.35
CA TRP A 2 26.05 32.81 -14.72
C TRP A 2 25.10 32.76 -15.91
N THR A 3 25.22 31.73 -16.75
CA THR A 3 24.30 31.45 -17.85
C THR A 3 23.76 30.03 -17.71
N PRO A 4 22.49 29.79 -18.07
CA PRO A 4 21.91 28.45 -18.07
C PRO A 4 22.74 27.44 -18.89
N PRO A 5 22.73 26.15 -18.50
CA PRO A 5 23.43 25.12 -19.26
C PRO A 5 22.90 25.07 -20.70
N GLN A 6 23.81 24.97 -21.66
CA GLN A 6 23.43 24.94 -23.08
C GLN A 6 22.69 23.65 -23.41
N ASN A 7 21.62 23.74 -24.20
CA ASN A 7 20.83 22.60 -24.66
C ASN A 7 20.32 21.69 -23.52
N TYR A 8 20.03 22.27 -22.34
CA TYR A 8 19.60 21.52 -21.16
C TYR A 8 18.34 20.66 -21.41
N ALA A 9 17.48 21.04 -22.35
CA ALA A 9 16.27 20.28 -22.70
C ALA A 9 16.55 18.96 -23.43
N SER A 10 17.69 18.85 -24.13
CA SER A 10 18.06 17.63 -24.88
C SER A 10 19.13 16.79 -24.16
N ARG A 11 19.90 17.42 -23.27
CA ARG A 11 20.91 16.76 -22.44
C ARG A 11 20.25 15.99 -21.28
N PRO A 12 20.87 14.91 -20.79
CA PRO A 12 20.31 14.13 -19.70
C PRO A 12 20.46 14.81 -18.33
N VAL A 13 19.59 14.41 -17.41
CA VAL A 13 19.77 14.56 -15.96
C VAL A 13 20.42 13.29 -15.43
N ALA A 14 21.54 13.44 -14.72
CA ALA A 14 22.23 12.32 -14.08
C ALA A 14 21.81 12.18 -12.62
N VAL A 15 21.63 10.95 -12.16
CA VAL A 15 21.34 10.60 -10.76
C VAL A 15 22.37 9.57 -10.29
N LEU A 16 23.22 9.96 -9.34
CA LEU A 16 24.27 9.12 -8.78
C LEU A 16 23.73 8.36 -7.58
N GLY A 17 23.19 7.17 -7.82
CA GLY A 17 22.61 6.26 -6.83
C GLY A 17 21.26 5.70 -7.32
N GLY A 18 21.18 4.38 -7.51
CA GLY A 18 19.96 3.63 -7.88
C GLY A 18 19.11 3.20 -6.69
N GLY A 19 19.42 3.71 -5.49
CA GLY A 19 18.69 3.43 -4.26
C GLY A 19 17.25 3.93 -4.26
N VAL A 20 16.57 3.79 -3.12
CA VAL A 20 15.14 4.09 -2.97
C VAL A 20 14.80 5.51 -3.44
N LEU A 21 15.59 6.52 -3.04
CA LEU A 21 15.31 7.91 -3.38
C LEU A 21 15.79 8.29 -4.79
N GLY A 22 16.96 7.81 -5.20
CA GLY A 22 17.50 8.12 -6.54
C GLY A 22 16.61 7.66 -7.69
N ARG A 23 16.06 6.44 -7.62
CA ARG A 23 15.11 5.94 -8.65
C ARG A 23 13.79 6.74 -8.70
N ARG A 24 13.39 7.37 -7.59
CA ARG A 24 12.19 8.23 -7.49
C ARG A 24 12.46 9.64 -8.04
N ILE A 25 13.63 10.21 -7.74
CA ILE A 25 14.10 11.46 -8.35
C ILE A 25 14.17 11.29 -9.88
N ALA A 26 14.72 10.17 -10.35
CA ALA A 26 14.73 9.81 -11.77
C ALA A 26 13.32 9.81 -12.39
N CYS A 27 12.32 9.22 -11.73
CA CYS A 27 10.93 9.23 -12.21
C CYS A 27 10.35 10.64 -12.28
N CYS A 28 10.62 11.51 -11.30
CA CYS A 28 10.14 12.91 -11.30
C CYS A 28 10.68 13.68 -12.52
N TRP A 29 11.98 13.57 -12.79
CA TRP A 29 12.58 14.29 -13.92
C TRP A 29 12.18 13.67 -15.27
N ALA A 30 12.14 12.35 -15.36
CA ALA A 30 11.68 11.71 -16.59
C ALA A 30 10.23 12.03 -16.91
N SER A 31 9.36 12.16 -15.92
CA SER A 31 7.96 12.51 -16.15
C SER A 31 7.79 13.89 -16.79
N ALA A 32 8.78 14.78 -16.67
CA ALA A 32 8.83 16.05 -17.38
C ALA A 32 9.37 15.97 -18.82
N GLY A 33 9.73 14.78 -19.30
CA GLY A 33 10.30 14.53 -20.63
C GLY A 33 11.84 14.55 -20.67
N TYR A 34 12.52 14.71 -19.53
CA TYR A 34 13.99 14.69 -19.49
C TYR A 34 14.53 13.26 -19.61
N ASN A 35 15.59 13.06 -20.40
CA ASN A 35 16.31 11.79 -20.40
C ASN A 35 17.13 11.66 -19.10
N ILE A 36 17.15 10.46 -18.52
CA ILE A 36 17.78 10.18 -17.24
C ILE A 36 18.94 9.21 -17.41
N GLN A 37 20.04 9.51 -16.72
CA GLN A 37 21.17 8.60 -16.56
C GLN A 37 21.31 8.27 -15.08
N ILE A 38 21.10 7.00 -14.71
CA ILE A 38 21.31 6.55 -13.33
C ILE A 38 22.65 5.85 -13.25
N ARG A 39 23.49 6.26 -12.30
CA ARG A 39 24.76 5.59 -12.02
C ARG A 39 24.69 4.87 -10.68
N ASP A 40 25.03 3.60 -10.65
CA ASP A 40 25.23 2.86 -9.40
C ASP A 40 26.29 1.77 -9.62
N PRO A 41 27.30 1.62 -8.73
CA PRO A 41 28.29 0.54 -8.86
C PRO A 41 27.65 -0.85 -8.71
N SER A 42 26.52 -0.98 -8.01
CA SER A 42 25.82 -2.26 -7.85
C SER A 42 24.91 -2.55 -9.05
N GLU A 43 25.15 -3.67 -9.72
CA GLU A 43 24.28 -4.16 -10.80
C GLU A 43 22.82 -4.34 -10.34
N GLN A 44 22.61 -4.89 -9.14
CA GLN A 44 21.27 -5.06 -8.57
C GLN A 44 20.54 -3.72 -8.46
N GLN A 45 21.21 -2.68 -7.95
CA GLN A 45 20.60 -1.36 -7.80
C GLN A 45 20.25 -0.72 -9.15
N ARG A 46 21.07 -0.96 -10.18
CA ARG A 46 20.77 -0.52 -11.55
C ARG A 46 19.52 -1.22 -12.09
N ASN A 47 19.43 -2.54 -11.94
CA ASN A 47 18.29 -3.34 -12.39
C ASN A 47 17.00 -2.92 -11.66
N ASP A 48 17.06 -2.80 -10.33
CA ASP A 48 15.95 -2.35 -9.50
C ASP A 48 15.47 -0.93 -9.86
N ALA A 49 16.40 -0.04 -10.21
CA ALA A 49 16.07 1.31 -10.63
C ALA A 49 15.33 1.32 -11.98
N VAL A 50 15.75 0.48 -12.94
CA VAL A 50 15.06 0.31 -14.23
C VAL A 50 13.68 -0.31 -14.05
N GLU A 51 13.57 -1.35 -13.23
CA GLU A 51 12.29 -1.99 -12.93
C GLU A 51 11.32 -0.99 -12.30
N TYR A 52 11.77 -0.27 -11.27
CA TYR A 52 10.97 0.78 -10.63
C TYR A 52 10.58 1.86 -11.63
N PHE A 53 11.51 2.34 -12.45
CA PHE A 53 11.24 3.34 -13.48
C PHE A 53 10.13 2.89 -14.43
N ASN A 54 10.27 1.70 -15.02
CA ASN A 54 9.31 1.16 -15.97
C ASN A 54 7.92 0.96 -15.35
N ALA A 55 7.87 0.56 -14.08
CA ALA A 55 6.62 0.34 -13.35
C ALA A 55 5.94 1.66 -12.91
N ASN A 56 6.68 2.75 -12.71
CA ASN A 56 6.16 3.92 -12.00
C ASN A 56 6.15 5.22 -12.82
N VAL A 57 7.04 5.41 -13.81
CA VAL A 57 7.22 6.72 -14.48
C VAL A 57 5.94 7.25 -15.13
N ALA A 58 5.06 6.36 -15.61
CA ALA A 58 3.77 6.73 -16.18
C ALA A 58 2.88 7.46 -15.17
N SER A 59 2.80 6.98 -13.92
CA SER A 59 2.03 7.64 -12.85
C SER A 59 2.61 9.01 -12.49
N TYR A 60 3.94 9.16 -12.50
CA TYR A 60 4.57 10.47 -12.28
C TYR A 60 4.24 11.45 -13.43
N ALA A 61 4.04 10.94 -14.65
CA ALA A 61 3.74 11.74 -15.83
C ALA A 61 2.28 12.18 -15.93
N GLU A 62 1.37 11.53 -15.20
CA GLU A 62 -0.01 12.02 -15.05
C GLU A 62 -0.04 13.42 -14.43
N ALA A 63 0.86 13.70 -13.47
CA ALA A 63 0.95 15.01 -12.82
C ALA A 63 1.55 16.11 -13.73
N THR A 64 2.35 15.75 -14.73
CA THR A 64 3.03 16.69 -15.63
C THR A 64 2.34 16.83 -16.98
N GLY A 65 1.57 15.83 -17.41
CA GLY A 65 0.92 15.76 -18.72
C GLY A 65 1.89 15.61 -19.90
N LYS A 66 3.13 15.19 -19.66
CA LYS A 66 4.18 15.05 -20.69
C LYS A 66 4.52 13.59 -20.97
N THR A 67 5.04 13.33 -22.17
CA THR A 67 5.62 12.03 -22.50
C THR A 67 6.91 11.82 -21.68
N PRO A 68 7.04 10.72 -20.94
CA PRO A 68 8.26 10.44 -20.20
C PRO A 68 9.51 10.38 -21.06
N GLY A 69 10.63 10.90 -20.54
CA GLY A 69 11.95 10.69 -21.11
C GLY A 69 12.44 9.25 -20.90
N LYS A 70 13.60 8.91 -21.48
CA LYS A 70 14.18 7.56 -21.38
C LYS A 70 15.11 7.46 -20.18
N VAL A 71 15.24 6.25 -19.62
CA VAL A 71 16.25 5.93 -18.61
C VAL A 71 17.38 5.09 -19.22
N ALA A 72 18.62 5.42 -18.87
CA ALA A 72 19.80 4.60 -19.10
C ALA A 72 20.55 4.41 -17.78
N VAL A 73 21.21 3.26 -17.61
CA VAL A 73 21.98 2.94 -16.39
C VAL A 73 23.44 2.71 -16.70
N PHE A 74 24.31 3.14 -15.80
CA PHE A 74 25.76 3.10 -15.95
C PHE A 74 26.43 2.63 -14.65
N GLU A 75 27.54 1.93 -14.79
CA GLU A 75 28.38 1.52 -13.64
C GLU A 75 29.43 2.58 -13.32
N ASP A 76 30.10 3.08 -14.36
CA ASP A 76 31.12 4.11 -14.27
C ASP A 76 30.50 5.51 -14.20
N LEU A 77 31.22 6.43 -13.54
CA LEU A 77 30.76 7.79 -13.35
C LEU A 77 30.85 8.62 -14.63
N GLU A 78 31.93 8.48 -15.41
CA GLU A 78 32.20 9.27 -16.61
C GLU A 78 31.07 9.15 -17.64
N SER A 79 30.68 7.92 -18.01
CA SER A 79 29.61 7.67 -18.97
C SER A 79 28.27 8.25 -18.54
N ALA A 80 28.04 8.34 -17.23
CA ALA A 80 26.79 8.84 -16.65
C ALA A 80 26.72 10.37 -16.52
N VAL A 81 27.84 11.09 -16.68
CA VAL A 81 27.86 12.55 -16.43
C VAL A 81 28.45 13.37 -17.57
N GLN A 82 29.19 12.75 -18.50
CA GLN A 82 29.92 13.46 -19.58
C GLN A 82 29.05 14.36 -20.46
N ASP A 83 27.74 14.10 -20.56
CA ASP A 83 26.78 14.92 -21.33
C ASP A 83 25.69 15.56 -20.44
N ALA A 84 25.70 15.29 -19.12
CA ALA A 84 24.65 15.75 -18.22
C ALA A 84 24.65 17.28 -18.08
N TRP A 85 23.47 17.89 -18.01
CA TRP A 85 23.33 19.33 -17.67
C TRP A 85 23.02 19.55 -16.19
N LEU A 86 22.54 18.52 -15.51
CA LEU A 86 22.23 18.50 -14.09
C LEU A 86 22.59 17.13 -13.52
N VAL A 87 23.29 17.12 -12.40
CA VAL A 87 23.65 15.91 -11.66
C VAL A 87 23.05 15.99 -10.26
N PHE A 88 22.39 14.91 -9.83
CA PHE A 88 21.98 14.68 -8.46
C PHE A 88 22.88 13.63 -7.81
N GLU A 89 23.67 14.03 -6.82
CA GLU A 89 24.41 13.14 -5.93
C GLU A 89 23.43 12.55 -4.89
N VAL A 90 23.27 11.23 -4.92
CA VAL A 90 22.37 10.44 -4.05
C VAL A 90 23.10 9.18 -3.54
N VAL A 91 24.40 9.29 -3.29
CA VAL A 91 25.28 8.21 -2.80
C VAL A 91 25.07 8.01 -1.28
N PRO A 92 25.61 6.94 -0.68
CA PRO A 92 25.49 6.71 0.76
C PRO A 92 25.90 7.93 1.60
N GLU A 93 25.22 8.14 2.73
CA GLU A 93 25.34 9.32 3.60
C GLU A 93 26.65 9.30 4.43
N LYS A 94 27.79 9.29 3.74
CA LYS A 94 29.16 9.33 4.29
C LYS A 94 29.92 10.49 3.66
N LEU A 95 30.35 11.46 4.48
CA LEU A 95 30.96 12.70 4.01
C LEU A 95 32.14 12.48 3.06
N ASN A 96 33.09 11.60 3.40
CA ASN A 96 34.24 11.31 2.53
C ASN A 96 33.84 10.81 1.15
N ILE A 97 32.81 9.95 1.04
CA ILE A 97 32.34 9.46 -0.27
C ILE A 97 31.80 10.63 -1.10
N LYS A 98 31.05 11.55 -0.48
CA LYS A 98 30.51 12.73 -1.15
C LYS A 98 31.63 13.67 -1.61
N ILE A 99 32.63 13.93 -0.76
CA ILE A 99 33.81 14.73 -1.10
C ILE A 99 34.53 14.17 -2.34
N GLU A 100 34.82 12.86 -2.35
CA GLU A 100 35.46 12.24 -3.53
C GLU A 100 34.55 12.30 -4.76
N THR A 101 33.23 12.11 -4.59
CA THR A 101 32.26 12.18 -5.70
C THR A 101 32.25 13.58 -6.34
N PHE A 102 32.24 14.65 -5.56
CA PHE A 102 32.28 16.02 -6.09
C PHE A 102 33.61 16.36 -6.76
N ALA A 103 34.74 15.84 -6.25
CA ALA A 103 36.05 15.97 -6.89
C ALA A 103 36.10 15.25 -8.25
N GLU A 104 35.44 14.10 -8.39
CA GLU A 104 35.29 13.42 -9.68
C GLU A 104 34.35 14.17 -10.63
N LEU A 105 33.23 14.68 -10.12
CA LEU A 105 32.28 15.47 -10.91
C LEU A 105 32.90 16.73 -11.50
N GLU A 106 33.78 17.41 -10.78
CA GLU A 106 34.52 18.55 -11.32
C GLU A 106 35.31 18.18 -12.58
N ARG A 107 35.91 16.99 -12.61
CA ARG A 107 36.76 16.53 -13.71
C ARG A 107 35.95 16.03 -14.90
N LEU A 108 34.83 15.36 -14.64
CA LEU A 108 34.10 14.57 -15.64
C LEU A 108 32.82 15.26 -16.17
N ALA A 109 32.14 16.07 -15.36
CA ALA A 109 30.91 16.72 -15.79
C ALA A 109 31.20 17.97 -16.65
N PRO A 110 30.36 18.29 -17.64
CA PRO A 110 30.48 19.50 -18.44
C PRO A 110 30.61 20.76 -17.57
N LYS A 111 31.38 21.75 -18.03
CA LYS A 111 31.65 22.98 -17.26
C LYS A 111 30.40 23.78 -16.89
N ASP A 112 29.34 23.66 -17.68
CA ASP A 112 28.07 24.35 -17.46
C ASP A 112 27.06 23.52 -16.65
N CYS A 113 27.39 22.27 -16.27
CA CYS A 113 26.49 21.36 -15.56
C CYS A 113 26.24 21.81 -14.11
N ILE A 114 24.99 21.78 -13.65
CA ILE A 114 24.67 22.04 -12.24
C ILE A 114 24.92 20.77 -11.43
N LEU A 115 25.65 20.89 -10.31
CA LEU A 115 26.00 19.77 -9.46
C LEU A 115 25.24 19.86 -8.13
N ALA A 116 24.29 18.97 -7.90
CA ALA A 116 23.37 19.05 -6.79
C ALA A 116 23.48 17.84 -5.85
N SER A 117 23.45 18.03 -4.54
CA SER A 117 23.41 16.92 -3.57
C SER A 117 22.05 16.81 -2.89
N ASN A 118 21.51 15.60 -2.85
CA ASN A 118 20.30 15.28 -2.09
C ASN A 118 20.57 15.00 -0.59
N SER A 119 21.80 15.21 -0.10
CA SER A 119 22.11 14.98 1.32
C SER A 119 21.16 15.78 2.23
N SER A 120 20.61 15.09 3.22
CA SER A 120 19.75 15.69 4.26
C SER A 120 20.56 16.12 5.48
N SER A 121 21.79 15.63 5.61
CA SER A 121 22.65 15.80 6.80
C SER A 121 23.79 16.79 6.59
N TYR A 122 24.38 16.81 5.39
CA TYR A 122 25.57 17.63 5.09
C TYR A 122 25.24 18.78 4.15
N LYS A 123 25.77 19.96 4.47
CA LYS A 123 25.73 21.11 3.58
C LYS A 123 26.67 20.85 2.42
N SER A 124 26.32 21.30 1.22
CA SER A 124 27.16 21.09 0.05
C SER A 124 28.52 21.79 0.17
N SER A 125 28.65 22.84 1.00
CA SER A 125 29.95 23.46 1.35
C SER A 125 30.94 22.49 2.01
N GLU A 126 30.43 21.49 2.74
CA GLU A 126 31.24 20.45 3.38
C GLU A 126 31.73 19.38 2.38
N MET A 127 31.11 19.29 1.20
CA MET A 127 31.40 18.28 0.18
C MET A 127 32.38 18.76 -0.89
N ILE A 128 32.71 20.05 -0.92
CA ILE A 128 33.42 20.70 -2.03
C ILE A 128 34.83 21.16 -1.65
N GLU A 129 35.43 20.57 -0.60
CA GLU A 129 36.80 20.92 -0.18
C GLU A 129 37.87 20.64 -1.25
N LYS A 130 37.62 19.64 -2.12
CA LYS A 130 38.51 19.25 -3.23
C LYS A 130 38.11 19.85 -4.59
N VAL A 131 37.16 20.77 -4.60
CA VAL A 131 36.59 21.38 -5.81
C VAL A 131 37.12 22.81 -5.94
N ASN A 132 37.44 23.26 -7.15
CA ASN A 132 37.93 24.62 -7.39
C ASN A 132 36.79 25.65 -7.32
N ASP A 133 37.15 26.91 -7.04
CA ASP A 133 36.18 27.99 -6.81
C ASP A 133 35.26 28.25 -8.02
N GLU A 134 35.73 28.05 -9.25
CA GLU A 134 34.90 28.15 -10.46
C GLU A 134 33.75 27.12 -10.43
N THR A 135 34.03 25.90 -9.98
CA THR A 135 33.03 24.82 -9.90
C THR A 135 32.12 24.97 -8.70
N LYS A 136 32.59 25.49 -7.55
CA LYS A 136 31.74 25.74 -6.38
C LYS A 136 30.52 26.61 -6.72
N CYS A 137 30.69 27.59 -7.60
CA CYS A 137 29.63 28.50 -8.01
C CYS A 137 28.42 27.82 -8.72
N ARG A 138 28.53 26.55 -9.11
CA ARG A 138 27.44 25.74 -9.71
C ARG A 138 27.03 24.53 -8.85
N VAL A 139 27.47 24.49 -7.58
CA VAL A 139 27.11 23.46 -6.60
C VAL A 139 26.02 23.94 -5.65
N LEU A 140 25.08 23.06 -5.28
CA LEU A 140 24.03 23.32 -4.30
C LEU A 140 23.49 22.03 -3.65
N ASN A 141 22.71 22.14 -2.59
CA ASN A 141 21.85 21.04 -2.14
C ASN A 141 20.47 21.08 -2.81
N THR A 142 19.91 19.91 -3.08
CA THR A 142 18.56 19.66 -3.61
C THR A 142 17.90 18.52 -2.82
N HIS A 143 17.31 18.84 -1.68
CA HIS A 143 16.79 17.86 -0.72
C HIS A 143 15.34 17.47 -1.04
N TYR A 144 15.14 16.22 -1.46
CA TYR A 144 13.83 15.65 -1.80
C TYR A 144 13.18 14.90 -0.63
N PHE A 145 11.86 15.02 -0.53
CA PHE A 145 11.05 14.29 0.44
C PHE A 145 10.27 13.19 -0.27
N MET A 146 10.57 11.91 -0.01
CA MET A 146 10.00 10.69 -0.62
C MET A 146 8.85 10.85 -1.67
N PRO A 147 9.16 11.09 -2.96
CA PRO A 147 8.18 11.15 -4.04
C PRO A 147 7.60 9.75 -4.37
N PRO A 148 6.37 9.63 -4.90
CA PRO A 148 5.45 10.72 -5.25
C PRO A 148 4.58 11.18 -4.07
N THR A 149 4.69 10.51 -2.91
CA THR A 149 3.88 10.82 -1.72
C THR A 149 4.08 12.24 -1.22
N ILE A 150 5.31 12.74 -1.30
CA ILE A 150 5.64 14.12 -0.99
C ILE A 150 6.39 14.67 -2.22
N MET A 151 5.89 15.77 -2.81
CA MET A 151 6.48 16.38 -4.01
C MET A 151 7.34 17.61 -3.68
N MET A 152 7.65 17.82 -2.40
CA MET A 152 8.46 18.93 -1.92
C MET A 152 9.95 18.71 -2.21
N VAL A 153 10.64 19.78 -2.60
CA VAL A 153 12.10 19.81 -2.76
C VAL A 153 12.66 21.11 -2.19
N GLU A 154 13.75 21.02 -1.43
CA GLU A 154 14.45 22.20 -0.88
C GLU A 154 15.75 22.45 -1.64
N LEU A 155 15.94 23.68 -2.11
CA LEU A 155 17.17 24.15 -2.75
C LEU A 155 17.96 24.99 -1.75
N MET A 156 19.24 24.70 -1.53
CA MET A 156 20.07 25.47 -0.59
C MET A 156 21.44 25.77 -1.18
N THR A 157 21.90 27.01 -1.01
CA THR A 157 23.24 27.44 -1.44
C THR A 157 24.35 26.81 -0.60
N ASP A 158 25.52 26.63 -1.20
CA ASP A 158 26.77 26.31 -0.51
C ASP A 158 27.56 27.56 -0.05
N GLY A 159 27.00 28.76 -0.21
CA GLY A 159 27.65 30.05 0.05
C GLY A 159 28.36 30.67 -1.17
N TYR A 160 28.66 29.88 -2.20
CA TYR A 160 29.28 30.30 -3.47
C TYR A 160 28.32 30.22 -4.67
N THR A 161 27.26 29.41 -4.57
CA THR A 161 26.28 29.15 -5.64
C THR A 161 25.81 30.43 -6.29
N HIS A 162 25.84 30.50 -7.62
CA HIS A 162 25.27 31.61 -8.35
C HIS A 162 23.78 31.79 -8.02
N PRO A 163 23.35 33.00 -7.60
CA PRO A 163 21.97 33.24 -7.19
C PRO A 163 20.96 33.02 -8.34
N GLU A 164 21.39 33.15 -9.59
CA GLU A 164 20.59 32.92 -10.79
C GLU A 164 20.23 31.45 -11.02
N ILE A 165 20.96 30.49 -10.41
CA ILE A 165 20.66 29.06 -10.50
C ILE A 165 19.32 28.74 -9.82
N PHE A 166 19.01 29.37 -8.69
CA PHE A 166 17.79 29.08 -7.91
C PHE A 166 16.49 29.32 -8.69
N PRO A 167 16.22 30.51 -9.27
CA PRO A 167 15.02 30.71 -10.06
C PRO A 167 15.01 29.82 -11.31
N PHE A 168 16.17 29.62 -11.96
CA PHE A 168 16.25 28.72 -13.13
C PHE A 168 15.84 27.29 -12.76
N LEU A 169 16.44 26.73 -11.73
CA LEU A 169 16.27 25.34 -11.34
C LEU A 169 14.92 25.11 -10.64
N ALA A 170 14.39 26.07 -9.89
CA ALA A 170 13.05 25.99 -9.31
C ALA A 170 11.97 25.83 -10.39
N GLU A 171 12.04 26.60 -11.48
CA GLU A 171 11.11 26.42 -12.59
C GLU A 171 11.23 25.03 -13.25
N ARG A 172 12.43 24.47 -13.36
CA ARG A 172 12.62 23.10 -13.89
C ARG A 172 12.09 22.01 -12.95
N HIS A 173 12.21 22.22 -11.64
CA HIS A 173 11.55 21.33 -10.67
C HIS A 173 10.02 21.38 -10.80
N LYS A 174 9.44 22.56 -11.02
CA LYS A 174 7.98 22.68 -11.28
C LYS A 174 7.56 21.96 -12.55
N GLU A 175 8.37 22.00 -13.61
CA GLU A 175 8.12 21.22 -14.83
C GLU A 175 8.04 19.71 -14.55
N ALA A 176 8.81 19.22 -13.58
CA ALA A 176 8.85 17.85 -13.05
C ALA A 176 7.77 17.54 -12.01
N GLY A 177 6.77 18.41 -11.85
CA GLY A 177 5.67 18.23 -10.91
C GLY A 177 6.05 18.44 -9.44
N LEU A 178 7.26 18.94 -9.16
CA LEU A 178 7.77 19.18 -7.81
C LEU A 178 7.43 20.60 -7.34
N VAL A 179 7.45 20.79 -6.03
CA VAL A 179 7.20 22.07 -5.37
C VAL A 179 8.49 22.54 -4.68
N PRO A 180 9.26 23.46 -5.31
CA PRO A 180 10.55 23.90 -4.80
C PRO A 180 10.45 25.00 -3.74
N PHE A 181 11.29 24.90 -2.71
CA PHE A 181 11.48 25.90 -1.66
C PHE A 181 12.95 26.26 -1.53
N VAL A 182 13.28 27.55 -1.40
CA VAL A 182 14.68 28.02 -1.43
C VAL A 182 15.16 28.47 -0.06
N ALA A 183 16.15 27.77 0.48
CA ALA A 183 16.95 28.20 1.61
C ALA A 183 18.04 29.16 1.10
N ARG A 184 17.82 30.47 1.32
CA ARG A 184 18.67 31.56 0.81
C ARG A 184 20.05 31.64 1.48
N LYS A 185 20.27 30.85 2.53
CA LYS A 185 21.52 30.70 3.27
C LYS A 185 21.64 29.24 3.67
N GLU A 186 22.86 28.83 3.97
CA GLU A 186 23.10 27.55 4.62
C GLU A 186 22.33 27.44 5.93
N SER A 187 21.65 26.32 6.09
CA SER A 187 20.78 26.05 7.22
C SER A 187 20.78 24.56 7.50
N THR A 188 21.29 24.18 8.67
CA THR A 188 21.19 22.79 9.13
C THR A 188 19.73 22.43 9.35
N GLY A 189 19.32 21.32 8.74
CA GLY A 189 17.92 20.93 8.60
C GLY A 189 17.14 21.76 7.57
N PHE A 190 17.82 22.47 6.67
CA PHE A 190 17.18 23.23 5.59
C PHE A 190 16.11 24.20 6.14
N ILE A 191 14.88 24.14 5.61
CA ILE A 191 13.73 24.92 6.05
C ILE A 191 12.80 24.04 6.89
N PHE A 192 12.35 22.92 6.33
CA PHE A 192 11.34 22.06 6.95
C PHE A 192 11.90 21.30 8.13
N ASN A 193 13.03 20.59 7.99
CA ASN A 193 13.62 19.83 9.10
C ASN A 193 14.04 20.73 10.26
N ARG A 194 14.44 21.98 9.99
CA ARG A 194 14.72 23.00 11.00
C ARG A 194 13.46 23.46 11.73
N THR A 195 12.36 23.64 10.99
CA THR A 195 11.05 23.99 11.58
C THR A 195 10.55 22.83 12.45
N TRP A 196 10.64 21.61 11.92
CA TRP A 196 10.30 20.39 12.64
C TRP A 196 11.13 20.22 13.91
N ALA A 197 12.45 20.47 13.86
CA ALA A 197 13.30 20.42 15.05
C ALA A 197 12.84 21.38 16.16
N ALA A 198 12.33 22.56 15.80
CA ALA A 198 11.78 23.49 16.79
C ALA A 198 10.48 22.98 17.42
N ILE A 199 9.55 22.51 16.59
CA ILE A 199 8.26 21.93 17.06
C ILE A 199 8.54 20.74 17.98
N LYS A 200 9.36 19.81 17.50
CA LYS A 200 9.74 18.59 18.21
C LYS A 200 10.39 18.89 19.56
N ARG A 201 11.34 19.82 19.60
CA ARG A 201 12.00 20.26 20.84
C ARG A 201 11.00 20.82 21.86
N GLU A 202 10.03 21.61 21.42
CA GLU A 202 9.02 22.17 22.33
C GLU A 202 8.10 21.08 22.88
N PHE A 203 7.69 20.13 22.05
CA PHE A 203 6.92 18.97 22.49
C PHE A 203 7.69 18.14 23.53
N LEU A 204 8.97 17.87 23.29
CA LEU A 204 9.82 17.19 24.27
C LEU A 204 9.96 17.99 25.57
N THR A 205 10.05 19.32 25.49
CA THR A 205 10.16 20.20 26.65
C THR A 205 8.90 20.16 27.52
N ILE A 206 7.72 20.26 26.90
CA ILE A 206 6.41 20.15 27.59
C ILE A 206 6.29 18.79 28.30
N LEU A 207 6.72 17.72 27.64
CA LEU A 207 6.71 16.36 28.20
C LEU A 207 7.72 16.23 29.36
N ALA A 208 8.93 16.75 29.20
CA ALA A 208 9.98 16.71 30.23
C ALA A 208 9.61 17.51 31.49
N GLU A 209 8.85 18.60 31.33
CA GLU A 209 8.31 19.39 32.44
C GLU A 209 7.05 18.78 33.07
N GLY A 210 6.52 17.69 32.50
CA GLY A 210 5.32 17.01 33.00
C GLY A 210 4.03 17.83 32.84
N VAL A 211 3.99 18.76 31.89
CA VAL A 211 2.84 19.65 31.68
C VAL A 211 1.64 18.92 31.08
N SER A 212 1.87 17.91 30.23
CA SER A 212 0.83 17.12 29.55
C SER A 212 1.39 15.77 29.07
N THR A 213 0.55 14.92 28.47
CA THR A 213 0.95 13.62 27.92
C THR A 213 1.06 13.63 26.39
N PRO A 214 1.76 12.66 25.77
CA PRO A 214 1.84 12.54 24.31
C PRO A 214 0.48 12.47 23.62
N GLU A 215 -0.49 11.77 24.23
CA GLU A 215 -1.85 11.60 23.71
C GLU A 215 -2.60 12.94 23.63
N GLU A 216 -2.54 13.74 24.69
CA GLU A 216 -3.21 15.03 24.77
C GLU A 216 -2.60 16.03 23.78
N LEU A 217 -1.27 16.09 23.69
CA LEU A 217 -0.57 16.98 22.76
C LEU A 217 -0.91 16.66 21.30
N ASP A 218 -0.90 15.39 20.93
CA ASP A 218 -1.27 14.96 19.58
C ASP A 218 -2.76 15.12 19.29
N GLN A 219 -3.63 14.91 20.28
CA GLN A 219 -5.07 15.14 20.14
C GLN A 219 -5.36 16.63 19.89
N MET A 220 -4.73 17.53 20.66
CA MET A 220 -4.83 18.97 20.45
C MET A 220 -4.31 19.38 19.07
N TRP A 221 -3.16 18.83 18.66
CA TRP A 221 -2.61 19.07 17.33
C TRP A 221 -3.58 18.65 16.22
N THR A 222 -4.21 17.48 16.37
CA THR A 222 -5.20 16.96 15.42
C THR A 222 -6.45 17.84 15.37
N LEU A 223 -7.01 18.22 16.52
CA LEU A 223 -8.21 19.06 16.59
C LEU A 223 -7.98 20.45 15.98
N PHE A 224 -6.78 21.01 16.16
CA PHE A 224 -6.47 22.35 15.69
C PHE A 224 -6.09 22.40 14.20
N TRP A 225 -5.25 21.45 13.75
CA TRP A 225 -4.69 21.45 12.39
C TRP A 225 -5.34 20.46 11.43
N GLY A 226 -6.18 19.54 11.92
CA GLY A 226 -6.75 18.46 11.11
C GLY A 226 -5.72 17.45 10.60
N SER A 227 -4.51 17.43 11.17
CA SER A 227 -3.40 16.59 10.69
C SER A 227 -3.58 15.14 11.13
N LYS A 228 -3.43 14.20 10.18
CA LYS A 228 -3.34 12.77 10.48
C LYS A 228 -1.97 12.36 11.04
N GLN A 229 -0.92 13.14 10.76
CA GLN A 229 0.41 12.93 11.32
C GLN A 229 0.62 13.90 12.48
N THR A 230 0.87 13.35 13.66
CA THR A 230 0.97 14.13 14.90
C THR A 230 2.38 14.05 15.48
N PRO A 231 2.88 15.11 16.15
CA PRO A 231 4.30 15.20 16.49
C PRO A 231 4.86 14.06 17.34
N CYS A 232 4.15 13.61 18.38
CA CYS A 232 4.62 12.50 19.21
C CYS A 232 4.59 11.17 18.45
N ARG A 233 3.55 10.91 17.64
CA ARG A 233 3.51 9.74 16.74
C ARG A 233 4.62 9.75 15.70
N ILE A 234 4.96 10.90 15.12
CA ILE A 234 6.08 11.02 14.18
C ILE A 234 7.39 10.65 14.88
N MET A 235 7.61 11.12 16.12
CA MET A 235 8.80 10.77 16.89
C MET A 235 8.90 9.26 17.15
N ASP A 236 7.81 8.61 17.55
CA ASP A 236 7.79 7.15 17.76
C ASP A 236 7.99 6.37 16.45
N GLN A 237 7.44 6.85 15.33
CA GLN A 237 7.63 6.25 14.02
C GLN A 237 9.08 6.36 13.53
N VAL A 238 9.74 7.50 13.75
CA VAL A 238 11.17 7.71 13.43
C VAL A 238 12.08 6.89 14.35
N GLY A 239 11.66 6.74 15.60
CA GLY A 239 12.39 6.08 16.66
C GLY A 239 13.13 7.08 17.56
N LEU A 240 12.98 6.91 18.87
CA LEU A 240 13.41 7.91 19.85
C LEU A 240 14.93 8.08 19.98
N ASP A 241 15.69 7.04 19.70
CA ASP A 241 17.15 7.08 19.57
C ASP A 241 17.60 7.88 18.35
N THR A 242 16.95 7.70 17.19
CA THR A 242 17.20 8.53 16.00
C THR A 242 16.86 9.99 16.29
N VAL A 243 15.73 10.24 16.98
CA VAL A 243 15.31 11.57 17.39
C VAL A 243 16.35 12.21 18.31
N GLN A 244 16.83 11.48 19.33
CA GLN A 244 17.86 11.94 20.25
C GLN A 244 19.16 12.27 19.51
N PHE A 245 19.63 11.40 18.61
CA PHE A 245 20.83 11.65 17.82
C PHE A 245 20.75 12.96 17.03
N ILE A 246 19.60 13.21 16.39
CA ILE A 246 19.35 14.47 15.67
C ILE A 246 19.33 15.67 16.62
N GLU A 247 18.69 15.56 17.79
CA GLU A 247 18.67 16.65 18.77
C GLU A 247 20.06 16.94 19.35
N GLN A 248 20.88 15.91 19.59
CA GLN A 248 22.26 16.08 20.04
C GLN A 248 23.07 16.90 19.02
N HIS A 249 22.90 16.64 17.72
CA HIS A 249 23.53 17.44 16.69
C HIS A 249 23.11 18.93 16.76
N TYR A 250 21.82 19.21 16.96
CA TYR A 250 21.35 20.60 17.11
C TYR A 250 21.84 21.25 18.41
N VAL A 251 21.98 20.49 19.50
CA VAL A 251 22.59 20.95 20.75
C VAL A 251 24.02 21.40 20.49
N ASP A 252 24.84 20.57 19.85
CA ASP A 252 26.25 20.85 19.60
C ASP A 252 26.43 22.03 18.63
N GLU A 253 25.63 22.09 17.56
CA GLU A 253 25.76 23.14 16.55
C GLU A 253 25.25 24.49 17.05
N ARG A 254 24.19 24.52 17.87
CA ARG A 254 23.47 25.76 18.22
C ARG A 254 23.58 26.16 19.69
N GLY A 255 24.27 25.37 20.52
CA GLY A 255 24.37 25.60 21.95
C GLY A 255 23.02 25.52 22.66
N LEU A 256 22.13 24.63 22.20
CA LEU A 256 20.81 24.44 22.82
C LEU A 256 20.93 23.64 24.14
N PRO A 257 20.02 23.87 25.10
CA PRO A 257 19.99 23.05 26.30
C PRO A 257 19.60 21.61 25.96
N LYS A 258 20.28 20.64 26.59
CA LYS A 258 20.10 19.21 26.35
C LYS A 258 19.24 18.49 27.39
N ASP A 259 19.01 19.13 28.53
CA ASP A 259 18.36 18.55 29.71
C ASP A 259 16.93 18.07 29.42
N LYS A 260 16.15 18.86 28.68
CA LYS A 260 14.73 18.57 28.37
C LYS A 260 14.51 17.87 27.04
N THR A 261 15.58 17.54 26.32
CA THR A 261 15.50 16.87 25.01
C THR A 261 16.32 15.60 25.01
N VAL A 262 17.64 15.72 24.82
CA VAL A 262 18.57 14.59 24.69
C VAL A 262 18.62 13.78 25.98
N ASP A 263 18.84 14.44 27.12
CA ASP A 263 18.98 13.76 28.41
C ASP A 263 17.61 13.20 28.85
N PHE A 264 16.52 13.93 28.61
CA PHE A 264 15.16 13.44 28.86
C PHE A 264 14.86 12.16 28.08
N LEU A 265 15.15 12.13 26.77
CA LEU A 265 14.96 10.95 25.93
C LEU A 265 15.86 9.79 26.36
N GLU A 266 17.12 10.09 26.71
CA GLU A 266 18.08 9.09 27.19
C GLU A 266 17.57 8.35 28.42
N GLU A 267 17.24 9.10 29.48
CA GLU A 267 16.93 8.54 30.78
C GLU A 267 15.54 7.87 30.82
N ASN A 268 14.54 8.47 30.15
CA ASN A 268 13.15 8.03 30.30
C ASN A 268 12.70 7.02 29.24
N TYR A 269 13.41 6.92 28.11
CA TYR A 269 12.98 6.08 26.99
C TYR A 269 14.10 5.17 26.48
N ILE A 270 15.26 5.72 26.12
CA ILE A 270 16.31 4.95 25.43
C ILE A 270 16.98 3.93 26.37
N LYS A 271 17.43 4.33 27.56
CA LYS A 271 17.99 3.38 28.55
C LYS A 271 17.00 2.27 28.95
N PRO A 272 15.70 2.54 29.16
CA PRO A 272 14.68 1.51 29.34
C PRO A 272 14.44 0.61 28.10
N GLY A 273 14.93 1.00 26.93
CA GLY A 273 14.75 0.31 25.65
C GLY A 273 13.41 0.59 24.97
N ARG A 274 12.78 1.74 25.28
CA ARG A 274 11.56 2.26 24.63
C ARG A 274 11.98 3.14 23.45
N LEU A 275 12.04 2.58 22.26
CA LEU A 275 12.56 3.23 21.06
C LEU A 275 11.47 3.70 20.09
N GLY A 276 10.19 3.66 20.48
CA GLY A 276 9.07 3.93 19.58
C GLY A 276 8.60 2.67 18.84
N ASP A 277 8.00 2.86 17.66
CA ASP A 277 7.30 1.83 16.87
C ASP A 277 8.23 0.68 16.43
N LYS A 278 9.55 0.94 16.40
CA LYS A 278 10.55 -0.07 16.02
C LYS A 278 10.89 -1.08 17.14
N CYS A 279 10.26 -0.97 18.31
CA CYS A 279 10.46 -1.92 19.41
C CYS A 279 9.14 -2.30 20.11
N GLN A 280 9.13 -3.50 20.71
CA GLN A 280 7.96 -4.02 21.42
C GLN A 280 7.69 -3.33 22.78
N LYS A 281 8.57 -2.43 23.22
CA LYS A 281 8.42 -1.68 24.47
C LYS A 281 7.75 -0.30 24.26
N GLY A 282 7.41 0.06 23.02
CA GLY A 282 6.83 1.35 22.66
C GLY A 282 7.84 2.50 22.76
N GLY A 283 7.33 3.72 22.89
CA GLY A 283 8.11 4.95 22.96
C GLY A 283 7.40 5.97 23.84
N LEU A 284 7.11 7.15 23.29
CA LEU A 284 6.25 8.14 23.93
C LEU A 284 4.88 7.54 24.23
N TYR A 285 4.33 6.80 23.27
CA TYR A 285 3.15 5.98 23.48
C TYR A 285 3.53 4.64 24.13
N PRO A 286 2.61 4.03 24.91
CA PRO A 286 2.80 2.67 25.39
C PRO A 286 3.02 1.72 24.20
N PRO A 287 3.68 0.56 24.43
CA PRO A 287 3.73 -0.46 23.39
C PRO A 287 2.31 -0.73 22.92
N SER A 288 2.11 -0.73 21.60
CA SER A 288 0.93 -1.34 21.01
C SER A 288 0.79 -2.69 21.70
N ALA A 289 -0.33 -2.93 22.40
CA ALA A 289 -0.57 -4.24 23.00
C ALA A 289 -0.24 -5.28 21.93
N PRO A 290 0.56 -6.33 22.24
CA PRO A 290 0.94 -7.30 21.22
C PRO A 290 -0.34 -7.75 20.56
N ASP A 291 -0.46 -7.49 19.26
CA ASP A 291 -1.64 -7.84 18.50
C ASP A 291 -1.75 -9.36 18.53
N THR A 292 -2.52 -9.88 19.50
CA THR A 292 -2.74 -11.31 19.69
C THR A 292 -3.69 -11.86 18.67
N SER A 293 -4.31 -10.98 17.86
CA SER A 293 -5.20 -11.38 16.80
C SER A 293 -4.47 -12.36 15.88
N LYS A 294 -5.25 -13.24 15.30
CA LYS A 294 -4.77 -14.27 14.38
C LYS A 294 -5.49 -14.11 13.07
N ILE A 295 -4.87 -14.62 12.03
CA ILE A 295 -5.49 -14.72 10.71
C ILE A 295 -5.88 -16.17 10.52
N VAL A 296 -7.17 -16.45 10.37
CA VAL A 296 -7.69 -17.77 10.01
C VAL A 296 -7.88 -17.80 8.50
N LEU A 297 -7.20 -18.73 7.83
CA LEU A 297 -7.21 -18.89 6.38
C LEU A 297 -7.92 -20.18 5.96
N CYS A 298 -8.60 -20.09 4.82
CA CYS A 298 -9.08 -21.24 4.07
C CYS A 298 -7.96 -21.78 3.15
N GLU A 299 -7.61 -23.06 3.32
CA GLU A 299 -6.69 -23.79 2.43
C GLU A 299 -7.48 -24.85 1.66
N LEU A 300 -7.35 -24.89 0.33
CA LEU A 300 -8.11 -25.83 -0.50
C LEU A 300 -7.55 -27.27 -0.51
N GLY A 301 -6.29 -27.47 -0.12
CA GLY A 301 -5.65 -28.80 -0.04
C GLY A 301 -5.46 -29.54 -1.37
N VAL A 302 -5.70 -28.87 -2.51
CA VAL A 302 -5.67 -29.44 -3.88
C VAL A 302 -4.26 -29.68 -4.42
N SER A 303 -3.25 -28.99 -3.89
CA SER A 303 -1.86 -29.00 -4.37
C SER A 303 -0.90 -29.90 -3.57
N LYS A 304 -1.38 -30.55 -2.50
CA LYS A 304 -0.60 -31.62 -1.82
C LYS A 304 -0.39 -32.79 -2.77
N SER A 305 0.86 -33.25 -2.90
CA SER A 305 1.31 -34.38 -3.74
C SER A 305 0.23 -35.44 -3.96
N LEU A 306 -0.01 -35.80 -5.22
CA LEU A 306 -0.93 -36.88 -5.61
C LEU A 306 -0.45 -38.28 -5.16
N LYS A 307 0.75 -38.41 -4.58
CA LYS A 307 1.29 -39.69 -4.10
C LYS A 307 0.35 -40.32 -3.08
N GLY A 308 -0.26 -41.45 -3.47
CA GLY A 308 -1.13 -42.27 -2.62
C GLY A 308 -2.62 -41.95 -2.67
N LYS A 309 -3.05 -40.89 -3.36
CA LYS A 309 -4.47 -40.52 -3.51
C LYS A 309 -5.13 -41.35 -4.61
N ARG A 310 -6.31 -41.92 -4.35
CA ARG A 310 -6.97 -42.92 -5.23
C ARG A 310 -8.23 -42.39 -5.93
N SER A 311 -8.72 -41.18 -5.60
CA SER A 311 -9.86 -40.56 -6.29
C SER A 311 -9.88 -39.02 -6.24
N THR A 312 -10.59 -38.38 -7.17
CA THR A 312 -10.87 -36.93 -7.18
C THR A 312 -11.62 -36.46 -5.93
N LYS A 313 -12.51 -37.30 -5.39
CA LYS A 313 -13.25 -37.01 -4.14
C LYS A 313 -12.33 -36.92 -2.92
N GLU A 314 -11.29 -37.75 -2.85
CA GLU A 314 -10.27 -37.65 -1.80
C GLU A 314 -9.48 -36.34 -1.91
N VAL A 315 -9.14 -35.89 -3.12
CA VAL A 315 -8.41 -34.62 -3.33
C VAL A 315 -9.25 -33.41 -2.88
N LEU A 316 -10.53 -33.35 -3.27
CA LEU A 316 -11.44 -32.22 -3.00
C LEU A 316 -11.97 -32.16 -1.56
N SER A 317 -11.60 -33.12 -0.70
CA SER A 317 -12.03 -33.16 0.72
C SER A 317 -10.93 -32.78 1.71
N ASN A 318 -9.72 -32.47 1.22
CA ASN A 318 -8.53 -32.24 2.06
C ASN A 318 -8.30 -30.77 2.44
N GLY A 319 -9.20 -29.85 2.08
CA GLY A 319 -9.08 -28.48 2.53
C GLY A 319 -9.19 -28.38 4.05
N ARG A 320 -8.65 -27.30 4.60
CA ARG A 320 -8.64 -27.05 6.05
C ARG A 320 -8.81 -25.57 6.35
N LEU A 321 -9.22 -25.29 7.59
CA LEU A 321 -9.08 -23.96 8.20
C LEU A 321 -7.84 -24.00 9.08
N PHE A 322 -6.92 -23.07 8.89
CA PHE A 322 -5.73 -22.96 9.75
C PHE A 322 -5.50 -21.51 10.15
N GLN A 323 -4.87 -21.29 11.29
CA GLN A 323 -4.53 -19.97 11.78
C GLN A 323 -3.03 -19.71 11.72
N VAL A 324 -2.66 -18.45 11.54
CA VAL A 324 -1.31 -17.91 11.71
C VAL A 324 -1.36 -16.64 12.56
N SER A 325 -0.25 -16.31 13.20
CA SER A 325 -0.07 -15.00 13.84
C SER A 325 0.04 -13.90 12.77
N ARG A 326 -0.10 -12.63 13.15
CA ARG A 326 -0.09 -11.48 12.22
C ARG A 326 1.24 -11.26 11.49
N ASP A 327 2.31 -11.82 12.03
CA ASP A 327 3.64 -11.90 11.44
C ASP A 327 3.89 -13.19 10.64
N GLY A 328 2.86 -14.03 10.47
CA GLY A 328 2.92 -15.33 9.80
C GLY A 328 3.45 -16.48 10.65
N SER A 329 3.85 -16.23 11.89
CA SER A 329 4.40 -17.27 12.76
C SER A 329 3.33 -18.19 13.35
N LYS A 330 3.77 -19.33 13.90
CA LYS A 330 2.93 -20.31 14.63
C LYS A 330 1.72 -20.83 13.83
N PRO A 331 1.90 -21.35 12.60
CA PRO A 331 0.80 -21.95 11.86
C PRO A 331 0.23 -23.15 12.62
N SER A 332 -1.09 -23.23 12.75
CA SER A 332 -1.78 -24.38 13.37
C SER A 332 -3.11 -24.66 12.68
N THR A 333 -3.40 -25.92 12.35
CA THR A 333 -4.72 -26.29 11.83
C THR A 333 -5.78 -26.12 12.93
N LEU A 334 -6.90 -25.48 12.59
CA LEU A 334 -8.11 -25.40 13.42
C LEU A 334 -9.08 -26.52 13.06
N LEU A 335 -9.36 -26.70 11.76
CA LEU A 335 -10.32 -27.69 11.28
C LEU A 335 -9.75 -28.41 10.06
N GLU A 336 -9.44 -29.70 10.21
CA GLU A 336 -9.09 -30.59 9.11
C GLU A 336 -10.34 -31.00 8.32
N LYS A 337 -10.18 -31.35 7.04
CA LYS A 337 -11.26 -31.85 6.16
C LYS A 337 -12.46 -30.91 6.06
N ALA A 338 -12.19 -29.61 5.92
CA ALA A 338 -13.19 -28.57 5.71
C ALA A 338 -13.86 -28.64 4.32
N GLY A 339 -13.45 -29.57 3.45
CA GLY A 339 -13.94 -29.65 2.07
C GLY A 339 -13.11 -28.76 1.16
N LEU A 340 -13.79 -27.87 0.42
CA LEU A 340 -13.16 -26.80 -0.36
C LEU A 340 -13.58 -25.44 0.21
N PRO A 341 -12.97 -25.01 1.32
CA PRO A 341 -13.35 -23.77 1.99
C PRO A 341 -13.00 -22.55 1.12
N ASP A 342 -13.90 -21.57 1.06
CA ASP A 342 -13.74 -20.36 0.24
C ASP A 342 -13.95 -19.09 1.09
N GLY A 343 -15.18 -18.61 1.22
CA GLY A 343 -15.53 -17.48 2.08
C GLY A 343 -15.51 -17.86 3.56
N ILE A 344 -14.98 -16.97 4.41
CA ILE A 344 -14.97 -17.14 5.86
C ILE A 344 -15.18 -15.82 6.59
N GLU A 345 -16.08 -15.81 7.57
CA GLU A 345 -16.38 -14.67 8.42
C GLU A 345 -16.35 -15.04 9.90
N TYR A 346 -16.09 -14.06 10.75
CA TYR A 346 -16.10 -14.21 12.21
C TYR A 346 -17.24 -13.39 12.79
N CYS A 347 -18.14 -14.05 13.51
CA CYS A 347 -19.24 -13.40 14.23
C CYS A 347 -18.83 -13.20 15.69
N LYS A 348 -18.74 -11.94 16.13
CA LYS A 348 -18.37 -11.62 17.53
C LYS A 348 -19.47 -11.98 18.51
N ALA A 349 -20.73 -11.81 18.11
CA ALA A 349 -21.88 -12.03 18.98
C ALA A 349 -21.98 -13.44 19.56
N ASP A 350 -21.58 -14.47 18.79
CA ASP A 350 -21.60 -15.87 19.23
C ASP A 350 -20.22 -16.54 19.23
N ASN A 351 -19.17 -15.79 18.88
CA ASN A 351 -17.78 -16.20 18.83
C ASN A 351 -17.53 -17.41 17.91
N ARG A 352 -18.06 -17.34 16.68
CA ARG A 352 -17.99 -18.42 15.70
C ARG A 352 -17.44 -17.96 14.35
N LEU A 353 -16.79 -18.90 13.67
CA LEU A 353 -16.44 -18.80 12.26
C LEU A 353 -17.61 -19.32 11.43
N TYR A 354 -17.95 -18.63 10.35
CA TYR A 354 -18.90 -19.05 9.33
C TYR A 354 -18.15 -19.21 8.02
N THR A 355 -18.19 -20.39 7.42
CA THR A 355 -17.36 -20.74 6.25
C THR A 355 -18.21 -21.39 5.16
N THR A 356 -17.99 -20.98 3.92
CA THR A 356 -18.55 -21.64 2.75
C THR A 356 -17.65 -22.78 2.29
N ASP A 357 -18.26 -23.91 1.94
CA ASP A 357 -17.59 -25.06 1.33
C ASP A 357 -18.19 -25.26 -0.06
N MET A 358 -17.34 -25.08 -1.07
CA MET A 358 -17.73 -25.08 -2.48
C MET A 358 -18.35 -26.39 -2.94
N GLY A 359 -18.17 -27.49 -2.20
CA GLY A 359 -18.60 -28.81 -2.68
C GLY A 359 -17.80 -29.26 -3.90
N THR A 360 -18.45 -29.98 -4.80
CA THR A 360 -17.87 -30.41 -6.06
C THR A 360 -18.22 -29.38 -7.14
N PHE A 361 -17.22 -28.88 -7.86
CA PHE A 361 -17.44 -27.86 -8.90
C PHE A 361 -18.58 -28.23 -9.86
N GLY A 362 -19.57 -27.35 -9.97
CA GLY A 362 -20.74 -27.50 -10.83
C GLY A 362 -21.88 -28.37 -10.28
N ASN A 363 -21.65 -29.09 -9.18
CA ASN A 363 -22.72 -29.86 -8.53
C ASN A 363 -23.52 -28.99 -7.56
N ASN A 364 -24.77 -29.38 -7.30
CA ASN A 364 -25.56 -28.82 -6.23
C ASN A 364 -25.26 -29.53 -4.90
N ASP A 365 -24.03 -29.43 -4.38
CA ASP A 365 -23.60 -30.11 -3.15
C ASP A 365 -22.72 -29.25 -2.22
N GLY A 366 -22.64 -27.94 -2.49
CA GLY A 366 -22.03 -26.96 -1.61
C GLY A 366 -22.82 -26.74 -0.32
N ARG A 367 -22.17 -26.18 0.70
CA ARG A 367 -22.76 -25.90 2.01
C ARG A 367 -22.18 -24.66 2.65
N VAL A 368 -22.85 -24.19 3.70
CA VAL A 368 -22.28 -23.22 4.64
C VAL A 368 -22.28 -23.85 6.02
N PHE A 369 -21.17 -23.80 6.73
CA PHE A 369 -21.05 -24.34 8.07
C PHE A 369 -20.45 -23.31 9.02
N SER A 370 -20.59 -23.53 10.32
CA SER A 370 -19.92 -22.75 11.35
C SER A 370 -19.15 -23.63 12.31
N CYS A 371 -18.11 -23.09 12.95
CA CYS A 371 -17.39 -23.73 14.04
C CYS A 371 -16.88 -22.69 15.04
N LYS A 372 -16.44 -23.12 16.22
CA LYS A 372 -15.75 -22.25 17.16
C LYS A 372 -14.33 -21.93 16.67
N LEU A 373 -13.69 -20.93 17.28
CA LEU A 373 -12.30 -20.53 16.95
C LEU A 373 -11.26 -21.63 17.17
N ASP A 374 -11.57 -22.67 17.94
CA ASP A 374 -10.71 -23.87 18.13
C ASP A 374 -11.05 -25.00 17.14
N GLY A 375 -11.96 -24.76 16.18
CA GLY A 375 -12.44 -25.74 15.21
C GLY A 375 -13.52 -26.70 15.72
N SER A 376 -13.89 -26.63 17.00
CA SER A 376 -14.91 -27.50 17.59
C SER A 376 -16.35 -27.05 17.29
N ASP A 377 -17.32 -27.88 17.68
CA ASP A 377 -18.76 -27.58 17.57
C ASP A 377 -19.18 -27.18 16.14
N VAL A 378 -18.79 -28.00 15.15
CA VAL A 378 -19.15 -27.76 13.75
C VAL A 378 -20.66 -27.91 13.56
N LYS A 379 -21.31 -26.88 13.01
CA LYS A 379 -22.75 -26.87 12.70
C LYS A 379 -22.96 -26.57 11.22
N GLU A 380 -23.82 -27.35 10.58
CA GLU A 380 -24.24 -27.07 9.21
C GLU A 380 -25.32 -25.99 9.22
N ILE A 381 -25.03 -24.85 8.60
CA ILE A 381 -25.90 -23.65 8.56
C ILE A 381 -26.78 -23.71 7.31
N VAL A 382 -26.18 -24.02 6.17
CA VAL A 382 -26.90 -24.29 4.92
C VAL A 382 -26.51 -25.69 4.47
N PRO A 383 -27.45 -26.65 4.42
CA PRO A 383 -27.10 -28.04 4.16
C PRO A 383 -26.74 -28.28 2.69
N ARG A 384 -25.87 -29.28 2.47
CA ARG A 384 -25.53 -29.76 1.13
C ARG A 384 -26.78 -30.02 0.30
N GLY A 385 -26.77 -29.59 -0.97
CA GLY A 385 -27.94 -29.69 -1.84
C GLY A 385 -28.80 -28.44 -1.90
N SER A 386 -28.59 -27.48 -0.99
CA SER A 386 -29.33 -26.21 -0.99
C SER A 386 -28.73 -25.16 -1.94
N VAL A 387 -27.41 -25.24 -2.16
CA VAL A 387 -26.59 -24.29 -2.91
C VAL A 387 -25.52 -25.05 -3.70
N HIS A 388 -25.09 -24.49 -4.83
CA HIS A 388 -24.14 -25.17 -5.71
C HIS A 388 -22.71 -24.97 -5.25
N THR A 389 -22.21 -23.76 -5.43
CA THR A 389 -20.82 -23.42 -5.16
C THR A 389 -20.83 -22.12 -4.37
N PRO A 390 -21.09 -22.19 -3.05
CA PRO A 390 -21.09 -20.99 -2.22
C PRO A 390 -19.68 -20.39 -2.18
N LYS A 391 -19.61 -19.06 -2.30
CA LYS A 391 -18.38 -18.28 -2.46
C LYS A 391 -18.17 -17.33 -1.28
N GLN A 392 -17.68 -16.11 -1.50
CA GLN A 392 -17.46 -15.15 -0.42
C GLN A 392 -18.75 -14.99 0.39
N THR A 393 -18.58 -14.80 1.70
CA THR A 393 -19.65 -14.61 2.66
C THR A 393 -19.39 -13.35 3.47
N VAL A 394 -20.45 -12.68 3.94
CA VAL A 394 -20.41 -11.50 4.80
C VAL A 394 -21.52 -11.59 5.86
N ILE A 395 -21.24 -11.12 7.07
CA ILE A 395 -22.19 -11.14 8.20
C ILE A 395 -22.68 -9.73 8.50
N ASP A 396 -23.99 -9.58 8.64
CA ASP A 396 -24.61 -8.43 9.32
C ASP A 396 -24.92 -8.84 10.76
N GLU A 397 -23.95 -8.61 11.66
CA GLU A 397 -24.07 -9.00 13.06
C GLU A 397 -25.24 -8.30 13.76
N LYS A 398 -25.53 -7.06 13.37
CA LYS A 398 -26.60 -6.25 13.99
C LYS A 398 -27.97 -6.88 13.75
N ASN A 399 -28.19 -7.46 12.57
CA ASN A 399 -29.46 -8.06 12.19
C ASN A 399 -29.45 -9.60 12.24
N GLY A 400 -28.33 -10.21 12.62
CA GLY A 400 -28.18 -11.67 12.70
C GLY A 400 -28.34 -12.36 11.33
N LYS A 401 -27.82 -11.73 10.26
CA LYS A 401 -27.95 -12.22 8.88
C LYS A 401 -26.60 -12.63 8.31
N LEU A 402 -26.63 -13.70 7.53
CA LEU A 402 -25.52 -14.19 6.72
C LEU A 402 -25.87 -14.02 5.25
N TYR A 403 -24.94 -13.47 4.46
CA TYR A 403 -25.09 -13.28 3.03
C TYR A 403 -23.92 -13.94 2.32
N PHE A 404 -24.17 -14.60 1.19
CA PHE A 404 -23.11 -15.24 0.41
C PHE A 404 -23.52 -15.38 -1.06
N CYS A 405 -22.55 -15.48 -1.95
CA CYS A 405 -22.80 -15.77 -3.36
C CYS A 405 -22.86 -17.28 -3.62
N ASP A 406 -23.70 -17.72 -4.55
CA ASP A 406 -23.76 -19.09 -5.08
C ASP A 406 -23.43 -19.06 -6.58
N ARG A 407 -22.19 -19.46 -6.92
CA ARG A 407 -21.58 -19.18 -8.23
C ARG A 407 -22.33 -19.84 -9.37
N GLU A 408 -22.39 -21.17 -9.41
CA GLU A 408 -23.13 -21.94 -10.42
C GLU A 408 -24.64 -21.95 -10.15
N GLY A 409 -25.08 -21.60 -8.93
CA GLY A 409 -26.48 -21.34 -8.66
C GLY A 409 -26.98 -20.00 -9.22
N LEU A 410 -26.09 -19.15 -9.74
CA LEU A 410 -26.38 -17.84 -10.36
C LEU A 410 -27.14 -16.89 -9.42
N ARG A 411 -26.74 -16.85 -8.14
CA ARG A 411 -27.51 -16.17 -7.09
C ARG A 411 -26.66 -15.50 -6.01
N VAL A 412 -27.27 -14.51 -5.38
CA VAL A 412 -26.89 -13.99 -4.05
C VAL A 412 -27.93 -14.50 -3.04
N MET A 413 -27.46 -15.10 -1.96
CA MET A 413 -28.28 -15.80 -0.96
C MET A 413 -28.24 -15.07 0.38
N CYS A 414 -29.28 -15.23 1.19
CA CYS A 414 -29.30 -14.80 2.59
C CYS A 414 -30.02 -15.82 3.47
N CYS A 415 -29.52 -16.00 4.70
CA CYS A 415 -30.20 -16.70 5.79
C CYS A 415 -29.93 -16.01 7.13
N ASN A 416 -30.62 -16.46 8.17
CA ASN A 416 -30.26 -16.16 9.56
C ASN A 416 -28.96 -16.91 9.93
N LEU A 417 -28.28 -16.47 10.99
CA LEU A 417 -27.05 -17.11 11.50
C LEU A 417 -27.23 -18.57 11.96
N ASP A 418 -28.47 -19.03 12.16
CA ASP A 418 -28.81 -20.43 12.44
C ASP A 418 -29.20 -21.23 11.18
N GLY A 419 -29.17 -20.61 10.01
CA GLY A 419 -29.56 -21.21 8.73
C GLY A 419 -31.02 -21.04 8.34
N SER A 420 -31.87 -20.64 9.29
CA SER A 420 -33.30 -20.45 9.01
C SER A 420 -33.54 -19.26 8.07
N GLY A 421 -34.69 -19.27 7.38
CA GLY A 421 -35.03 -18.21 6.44
C GLY A 421 -34.11 -18.09 5.23
N LEU A 422 -33.46 -19.19 4.81
CA LEU A 422 -32.67 -19.24 3.58
C LEU A 422 -33.52 -18.86 2.36
N HIS A 423 -33.11 -17.82 1.64
CA HIS A 423 -33.77 -17.36 0.43
C HIS A 423 -32.78 -16.70 -0.54
N THR A 424 -33.21 -16.58 -1.80
CA THR A 424 -32.48 -15.86 -2.83
C THR A 424 -32.79 -14.36 -2.73
N LEU A 425 -31.75 -13.53 -2.67
CA LEU A 425 -31.86 -12.07 -2.71
C LEU A 425 -31.76 -11.52 -4.12
N VAL A 426 -30.88 -12.10 -4.94
CA VAL A 426 -30.68 -11.74 -6.35
C VAL A 426 -30.50 -13.03 -7.13
N GLN A 427 -31.14 -13.13 -8.29
CA GLN A 427 -30.95 -14.21 -9.24
C GLN A 427 -30.55 -13.63 -10.60
N THR A 428 -29.35 -14.01 -11.05
CA THR A 428 -28.71 -13.46 -12.25
C THR A 428 -28.92 -14.34 -13.49
N GLY A 429 -29.48 -15.54 -13.31
CA GLY A 429 -29.86 -16.46 -14.36
C GLY A 429 -30.60 -17.69 -13.82
N ASP A 430 -30.98 -18.61 -14.70
CA ASP A 430 -31.58 -19.90 -14.33
C ASP A 430 -30.54 -21.02 -14.36
N TRP A 431 -30.09 -21.47 -13.19
CA TRP A 431 -29.06 -22.50 -13.05
C TRP A 431 -29.48 -23.88 -13.60
N ARG A 432 -30.77 -24.07 -13.92
CA ARG A 432 -31.28 -25.28 -14.58
C ARG A 432 -30.98 -25.32 -16.07
N LYS A 433 -30.53 -24.20 -16.64
CA LYS A 433 -30.19 -24.04 -18.04
C LYS A 433 -28.68 -24.03 -18.23
N PRO A 434 -28.08 -25.10 -18.79
CA PRO A 434 -26.63 -25.20 -18.94
C PRO A 434 -26.00 -24.03 -19.69
N GLU A 435 -26.70 -23.43 -20.65
CA GLU A 435 -26.24 -22.24 -21.38
C GLU A 435 -26.08 -21.01 -20.48
N GLU A 436 -26.92 -20.87 -19.45
CA GLU A 436 -26.81 -19.79 -18.46
C GLU A 436 -25.78 -20.13 -17.38
N THR A 437 -25.77 -21.38 -16.91
CA THR A 437 -24.79 -21.84 -15.91
C THR A 437 -23.36 -21.83 -16.46
N ASN A 438 -23.16 -21.99 -17.77
CA ASN A 438 -21.83 -21.87 -18.39
C ASN A 438 -21.43 -20.43 -18.72
N ASP A 439 -22.37 -19.48 -18.65
CA ASP A 439 -22.08 -18.07 -18.84
C ASP A 439 -21.45 -17.49 -17.56
N GLN A 440 -20.13 -17.45 -17.57
CA GLN A 440 -19.33 -16.91 -16.48
C GLN A 440 -19.69 -15.46 -16.14
N SER A 441 -20.28 -14.69 -17.07
CA SER A 441 -20.73 -13.33 -16.78
C SER A 441 -21.89 -13.29 -15.78
N LYS A 442 -22.56 -14.43 -15.53
CA LYS A 442 -23.66 -14.56 -14.58
C LYS A 442 -23.22 -15.02 -13.18
N TRP A 443 -22.03 -15.58 -13.07
CA TRP A 443 -21.49 -16.18 -11.85
C TRP A 443 -21.24 -15.14 -10.75
N CYS A 444 -21.97 -15.26 -9.64
CA CYS A 444 -21.80 -14.42 -8.46
C CYS A 444 -20.65 -14.97 -7.60
N VAL A 445 -19.71 -14.13 -7.15
CA VAL A 445 -18.52 -14.59 -6.40
C VAL A 445 -18.31 -13.82 -5.10
N GLY A 446 -17.94 -12.55 -5.20
CA GLY A 446 -17.67 -11.68 -4.07
C GLY A 446 -18.90 -10.96 -3.60
N ILE A 447 -18.91 -10.60 -2.32
CA ILE A 447 -20.01 -9.92 -1.66
C ILE A 447 -19.49 -9.05 -0.52
N THR A 448 -20.08 -7.87 -0.36
CA THR A 448 -19.86 -7.05 0.83
C THR A 448 -21.10 -6.18 1.13
N LEU A 449 -21.18 -5.67 2.35
CA LEU A 449 -22.24 -4.78 2.80
C LEU A 449 -21.69 -3.37 3.02
N ALA A 450 -22.48 -2.38 2.64
CA ALA A 450 -22.30 -0.98 3.03
C ALA A 450 -23.54 -0.53 3.83
N PRO A 451 -23.65 -0.87 5.13
CA PRO A 451 -24.83 -0.54 5.92
C PRO A 451 -25.11 0.96 6.01
N ASN A 452 -24.05 1.79 6.02
CA ASN A 452 -24.17 3.25 6.02
C ASN A 452 -24.79 3.81 4.72
N LEU A 453 -24.67 3.09 3.59
CA LEU A 453 -25.31 3.42 2.32
C LEU A 453 -26.62 2.64 2.11
N GLY A 454 -26.95 1.69 3.00
CA GLY A 454 -28.08 0.77 2.83
C GLY A 454 -27.93 -0.19 1.64
N LYS A 455 -26.68 -0.44 1.19
CA LYS A 455 -26.38 -1.20 -0.04
C LYS A 455 -25.69 -2.53 0.26
N LEU A 456 -25.96 -3.50 -0.62
CA LEU A 456 -25.21 -4.75 -0.78
C LEU A 456 -24.54 -4.70 -2.15
N PHE A 457 -23.27 -5.08 -2.21
CA PHE A 457 -22.52 -5.20 -3.45
C PHE A 457 -22.15 -6.65 -3.70
N TRP A 458 -22.13 -7.06 -4.96
CA TRP A 458 -21.58 -8.36 -5.36
C TRP A 458 -20.85 -8.28 -6.69
N THR A 459 -19.91 -9.19 -6.89
CA THR A 459 -19.21 -9.31 -8.18
C THR A 459 -19.93 -10.34 -9.04
N GLN A 460 -20.07 -10.01 -10.32
CA GLN A 460 -20.27 -11.02 -11.35
C GLN A 460 -18.98 -11.10 -12.14
N LYS A 461 -18.38 -12.29 -12.16
CA LYS A 461 -17.10 -12.43 -12.84
C LYS A 461 -17.26 -12.29 -14.36
N GLY A 462 -16.14 -12.35 -15.08
CA GLY A 462 -16.13 -12.58 -16.51
C GLY A 462 -15.38 -13.88 -16.80
N SER A 463 -15.30 -14.28 -18.07
CA SER A 463 -14.22 -15.22 -18.45
C SER A 463 -12.87 -14.57 -18.12
N PRO A 464 -11.85 -15.34 -17.71
CA PRO A 464 -10.53 -14.78 -17.45
C PRO A 464 -10.07 -13.94 -18.66
N LYS A 465 -9.53 -12.74 -18.39
CA LYS A 465 -9.00 -11.81 -19.41
C LYS A 465 -10.05 -11.24 -20.38
N SER A 466 -11.34 -11.40 -20.13
CA SER A 466 -12.39 -10.98 -21.09
C SER A 466 -12.83 -9.52 -20.97
N GLY A 467 -12.52 -8.84 -19.86
CA GLY A 467 -13.08 -7.50 -19.59
C GLY A 467 -14.60 -7.53 -19.47
N LYS A 468 -15.19 -8.65 -19.06
CA LYS A 468 -16.65 -8.81 -18.87
C LYS A 468 -17.04 -8.85 -17.40
N GLY A 469 -16.08 -8.75 -16.50
CA GLY A 469 -16.29 -8.66 -15.07
C GLY A 469 -17.00 -7.37 -14.69
N ARG A 470 -17.88 -7.47 -13.69
CA ARG A 470 -18.75 -6.39 -13.23
C ARG A 470 -18.94 -6.44 -11.73
N ILE A 471 -19.23 -5.29 -11.15
CA ILE A 471 -19.70 -5.17 -9.76
C ILE A 471 -21.07 -4.52 -9.80
N PHE A 472 -22.02 -5.13 -9.11
CA PHE A 472 -23.38 -4.65 -8.99
C PHE A 472 -23.72 -4.25 -7.56
N SER A 473 -24.78 -3.46 -7.42
CA SER A 473 -25.38 -3.14 -6.13
C SER A 473 -26.89 -3.28 -6.14
N VAL A 474 -27.44 -3.58 -4.97
CA VAL A 474 -28.88 -3.51 -4.65
C VAL A 474 -29.04 -2.94 -3.25
N ASN A 475 -30.24 -2.50 -2.87
CA ASN A 475 -30.52 -2.21 -1.47
C ASN A 475 -30.50 -3.51 -0.65
N ILE A 476 -30.02 -3.44 0.60
CA ILE A 476 -30.00 -4.61 1.50
C ILE A 476 -31.42 -5.17 1.68
N GLY A 477 -32.41 -4.29 1.84
CA GLY A 477 -33.82 -4.64 1.83
C GLY A 477 -34.37 -4.75 0.40
N MET A 478 -35.18 -5.77 0.14
CA MET A 478 -35.93 -5.90 -1.12
C MET A 478 -36.97 -4.78 -1.24
N PRO A 479 -37.05 -4.04 -2.37
CA PRO A 479 -38.14 -3.11 -2.63
C PRO A 479 -39.51 -3.82 -2.62
N ALA A 480 -40.55 -3.10 -2.20
CA ALA A 480 -41.90 -3.65 -2.15
C ALA A 480 -42.39 -4.00 -3.57
N GLY A 481 -42.83 -5.25 -3.76
CA GLY A 481 -43.32 -5.75 -5.04
C GLY A 481 -42.25 -6.36 -5.95
N ASP A 482 -40.96 -6.21 -5.60
CA ASP A 482 -39.87 -6.82 -6.34
C ASP A 482 -39.66 -8.29 -5.94
N SER A 483 -38.94 -9.01 -6.80
CA SER A 483 -38.51 -10.39 -6.57
C SER A 483 -37.02 -10.52 -6.88
N ALA A 484 -36.41 -11.65 -6.50
CA ALA A 484 -34.99 -11.90 -6.75
C ALA A 484 -34.59 -11.82 -8.23
N THR A 485 -35.51 -12.09 -9.16
CA THR A 485 -35.25 -12.07 -10.62
C THR A 485 -35.57 -10.72 -11.28
N SER A 486 -36.20 -9.78 -10.56
CA SER A 486 -36.78 -8.57 -11.15
C SER A 486 -36.59 -7.33 -10.28
N ARG A 487 -35.44 -7.24 -9.60
CA ARG A 487 -35.13 -6.11 -8.72
C ARG A 487 -34.96 -4.81 -9.52
N SER A 488 -35.82 -3.84 -9.22
CA SER A 488 -35.84 -2.50 -9.83
C SER A 488 -34.68 -1.61 -9.36
N ASP A 489 -34.07 -1.95 -8.22
CA ASP A 489 -32.98 -1.21 -7.58
C ASP A 489 -31.58 -1.74 -7.91
N MET A 490 -31.48 -2.69 -8.84
CA MET A 490 -30.21 -3.27 -9.27
C MET A 490 -29.44 -2.28 -10.17
N GLU A 491 -28.22 -1.94 -9.76
CA GLU A 491 -27.34 -1.03 -10.51
C GLU A 491 -25.99 -1.68 -10.81
N CYS A 492 -25.49 -1.53 -12.04
CA CYS A 492 -24.10 -1.85 -12.39
C CYS A 492 -23.20 -0.70 -11.93
N VAL A 493 -22.36 -0.96 -10.93
CA VAL A 493 -21.49 0.04 -10.28
C VAL A 493 -20.20 0.21 -11.08
N LEU A 494 -19.59 -0.91 -11.45
CA LEU A 494 -18.37 -0.99 -12.25
C LEU A 494 -18.54 -2.08 -13.31
N ASP A 495 -18.01 -1.82 -14.50
CA ASP A 495 -17.97 -2.76 -15.60
C ASP A 495 -16.57 -2.83 -16.22
N LYS A 496 -16.40 -3.71 -17.20
CA LYS A 496 -15.14 -3.89 -17.95
C LYS A 496 -13.96 -4.31 -17.07
N LEU A 497 -14.25 -4.94 -15.94
CA LEU A 497 -13.24 -5.49 -15.05
C LEU A 497 -12.72 -6.82 -15.61
N PRO A 498 -11.45 -7.19 -15.36
CA PRO A 498 -10.88 -8.46 -15.78
C PRO A 498 -11.71 -9.68 -15.32
N GLU A 499 -11.63 -10.00 -14.03
CA GLU A 499 -12.32 -11.07 -13.33
C GLU A 499 -12.38 -10.73 -11.82
N PRO A 500 -13.34 -9.87 -11.41
CA PRO A 500 -13.42 -9.38 -10.03
C PRO A 500 -13.93 -10.50 -9.12
N ILE A 501 -13.24 -10.73 -8.00
CA ILE A 501 -13.45 -11.85 -7.09
C ILE A 501 -14.05 -11.37 -5.78
N ASP A 502 -13.26 -11.09 -4.74
CA ASP A 502 -13.78 -10.75 -3.41
C ASP A 502 -13.91 -9.25 -3.24
N LEU A 503 -14.89 -8.84 -2.43
CA LEU A 503 -15.19 -7.45 -2.10
C LEU A 503 -14.92 -7.15 -0.63
N GLU A 504 -14.53 -5.92 -0.36
CA GLU A 504 -14.57 -5.32 0.98
C GLU A 504 -15.02 -3.87 0.93
N PHE A 505 -15.60 -3.37 2.02
CA PHE A 505 -16.10 -2.00 2.08
C PHE A 505 -15.63 -1.24 3.33
N ASP A 506 -14.96 -0.11 3.09
CA ASP A 506 -14.60 0.84 4.14
C ASP A 506 -15.75 1.84 4.36
N ASN A 507 -16.48 1.61 5.44
CA ASN A 507 -17.59 2.46 5.88
C ASN A 507 -17.16 3.89 6.24
N THR A 508 -15.90 4.12 6.60
CA THR A 508 -15.42 5.44 7.05
C THR A 508 -15.24 6.37 5.87
N ASN A 509 -14.62 5.86 4.79
CA ASN A 509 -14.29 6.65 3.62
C ASN A 509 -15.21 6.38 2.42
N ASN A 510 -16.25 5.55 2.57
CA ASN A 510 -17.13 5.11 1.48
C ASN A 510 -16.37 4.51 0.30
N MET A 511 -15.40 3.66 0.60
CA MET A 511 -14.48 3.11 -0.38
C MET A 511 -14.77 1.62 -0.57
N LEU A 512 -15.04 1.23 -1.81
CA LEU A 512 -15.20 -0.17 -2.18
C LEU A 512 -13.86 -0.72 -2.67
N TYR A 513 -13.44 -1.84 -2.11
CA TYR A 513 -12.23 -2.55 -2.49
C TYR A 513 -12.57 -3.91 -3.09
N TRP A 514 -11.75 -4.37 -4.03
CA TRP A 514 -11.88 -5.72 -4.56
C TRP A 514 -10.57 -6.28 -5.09
N THR A 515 -10.53 -7.60 -5.17
CA THR A 515 -9.47 -8.33 -5.87
C THR A 515 -9.91 -8.66 -7.28
N ASP A 516 -8.98 -8.55 -8.22
CA ASP A 516 -9.18 -8.93 -9.62
C ASP A 516 -8.16 -10.00 -10.00
N ARG A 517 -8.61 -11.04 -10.71
CA ARG A 517 -7.75 -12.04 -11.34
C ARG A 517 -7.44 -11.70 -12.78
N GLY A 518 -6.47 -12.41 -13.36
CA GLY A 518 -6.06 -12.24 -14.75
C GLY A 518 -4.64 -11.69 -14.89
N GLU A 519 -4.26 -11.33 -16.11
CA GLU A 519 -2.87 -10.94 -16.40
C GLU A 519 -2.57 -9.51 -16.00
N VAL A 520 -1.33 -9.29 -15.59
CA VAL A 520 -0.74 -7.96 -15.50
C VAL A 520 -0.81 -7.26 -16.87
N PRO A 521 -0.99 -5.92 -16.93
CA PRO A 521 -0.97 -4.98 -15.80
C PRO A 521 -2.29 -4.79 -15.04
N TYR A 522 -3.42 -5.33 -15.52
CA TYR A 522 -4.75 -4.98 -15.01
C TYR A 522 -5.39 -6.03 -14.09
N GLY A 523 -5.10 -7.31 -14.31
CA GLY A 523 -5.48 -8.41 -13.43
C GLY A 523 -4.42 -8.72 -12.38
N ASN A 524 -4.72 -9.71 -11.54
CA ASN A 524 -3.91 -10.06 -10.37
C ASN A 524 -3.58 -8.83 -9.54
N SER A 525 -4.64 -8.13 -9.17
CA SER A 525 -4.61 -6.77 -8.60
C SER A 525 -5.53 -6.62 -7.40
N LEU A 526 -5.21 -5.63 -6.56
CA LEU A 526 -6.05 -5.06 -5.53
C LEU A 526 -6.49 -3.68 -6.01
N ASN A 527 -7.78 -3.44 -6.01
CA ASN A 527 -8.39 -2.25 -6.60
C ASN A 527 -9.25 -1.54 -5.57
N ARG A 528 -9.52 -0.25 -5.80
CA ARG A 528 -10.55 0.49 -5.06
C ARG A 528 -11.29 1.52 -5.89
N ALA A 529 -12.50 1.83 -5.45
CA ALA A 529 -13.35 2.88 -6.03
C ALA A 529 -14.07 3.66 -4.93
N GLN A 530 -14.05 4.98 -5.05
CA GLN A 530 -14.80 5.87 -4.17
C GLN A 530 -16.29 5.82 -4.55
N LEU A 531 -17.17 5.59 -3.57
CA LEU A 531 -18.61 5.61 -3.79
C LEU A 531 -19.25 6.92 -3.34
N ASP A 532 -20.34 7.30 -3.99
CA ASP A 532 -21.23 8.36 -3.54
C ASP A 532 -22.27 7.87 -2.51
N ALA A 533 -23.13 8.78 -2.03
CA ALA A 533 -24.15 8.46 -1.02
C ALA A 533 -25.21 7.46 -1.51
N ASN A 534 -25.32 7.24 -2.83
CA ASN A 534 -26.23 6.26 -3.41
C ASN A 534 -25.53 4.93 -3.73
N GLY A 535 -24.24 4.79 -3.40
CA GLY A 535 -23.44 3.60 -3.70
C GLY A 535 -22.91 3.53 -5.12
N ARG A 536 -22.91 4.64 -5.88
CA ARG A 536 -22.39 4.69 -7.25
C ARG A 536 -20.92 5.08 -7.24
N ALA A 537 -20.13 4.42 -8.09
CA ALA A 537 -18.71 4.74 -8.25
C ALA A 537 -18.54 6.15 -8.83
N ARG A 538 -17.79 6.98 -8.11
CA ARG A 538 -17.43 8.34 -8.51
C ARG A 538 -16.29 8.30 -9.53
N PRO A 539 -16.18 9.35 -10.38
CA PRO A 539 -14.95 9.61 -11.07
C PRO A 539 -13.80 9.70 -10.07
N MET A 540 -12.66 9.11 -10.41
CA MET A 540 -11.43 9.26 -9.64
C MET A 540 -10.51 10.24 -10.36
N ASP A 541 -9.97 11.20 -9.62
CA ASP A 541 -9.00 12.15 -10.17
C ASP A 541 -7.69 11.39 -10.45
N ASN A 542 -7.21 11.43 -11.71
CA ASN A 542 -5.92 10.92 -12.16
C ASN A 542 -5.67 9.40 -11.98
N GLY A 543 -6.54 8.54 -12.51
CA GLY A 543 -6.27 7.10 -12.63
C GLY A 543 -6.42 6.60 -14.07
N LEU A 544 -5.72 5.51 -14.40
CA LEU A 544 -5.86 4.82 -15.70
C LEU A 544 -7.33 4.45 -16.02
N PHE A 545 -8.14 4.22 -14.98
CA PHE A 545 -9.54 3.91 -15.11
C PHE A 545 -10.40 5.08 -14.61
N PRO A 546 -11.53 5.37 -15.29
CA PRO A 546 -12.32 6.56 -15.00
C PRO A 546 -12.99 6.55 -13.61
N LYS A 547 -13.16 5.38 -12.99
CA LYS A 547 -13.95 5.20 -11.77
C LYS A 547 -13.25 4.39 -10.68
N HIS A 548 -12.00 3.99 -10.89
CA HIS A 548 -11.25 3.20 -9.92
C HIS A 548 -9.74 3.27 -10.16
N GLU A 549 -8.98 2.77 -9.19
CA GLU A 549 -7.53 2.61 -9.34
C GLU A 549 -7.06 1.23 -8.87
N ILE A 550 -5.94 0.78 -9.44
CA ILE A 550 -5.18 -0.38 -8.97
C ILE A 550 -4.21 0.12 -7.89
N LEU A 551 -4.35 -0.39 -6.67
CA LEU A 551 -3.45 -0.09 -5.57
C LEU A 551 -2.16 -0.90 -5.66
N PHE A 552 -2.30 -2.20 -5.97
CA PHE A 552 -1.20 -3.13 -6.08
C PHE A 552 -1.53 -4.19 -7.12
N ASN A 553 -0.51 -4.71 -7.80
CA ASN A 553 -0.62 -5.83 -8.73
C ASN A 553 0.51 -6.84 -8.49
N GLY A 554 0.60 -7.86 -9.35
CA GLY A 554 1.62 -8.91 -9.25
C GLY A 554 1.37 -9.86 -8.09
N PHE A 555 0.11 -10.23 -7.90
CA PHE A 555 -0.31 -11.39 -7.09
C PHE A 555 -0.40 -12.64 -7.99
N ASP A 556 -0.63 -13.81 -7.40
CA ASP A 556 -0.74 -15.09 -8.13
C ASP A 556 -2.15 -15.68 -8.01
N GLU A 557 -3.05 -15.26 -8.90
CA GLU A 557 -4.49 -15.56 -8.86
C GLU A 557 -5.15 -15.02 -7.58
N THR A 558 -5.14 -13.70 -7.44
CA THR A 558 -5.68 -12.97 -6.27
C THR A 558 -7.10 -13.40 -5.91
N ILE A 559 -7.42 -13.50 -4.63
CA ILE A 559 -8.76 -13.84 -4.18
C ILE A 559 -9.14 -13.13 -2.90
N GLY A 560 -8.71 -13.59 -1.72
CA GLY A 560 -9.20 -13.07 -0.45
C GLY A 560 -8.70 -11.66 -0.20
N LEU A 561 -9.52 -10.87 0.51
CA LEU A 561 -9.23 -9.50 0.88
C LEU A 561 -9.84 -9.20 2.25
N ARG A 562 -9.08 -8.55 3.13
CA ARG A 562 -9.60 -7.95 4.38
C ARG A 562 -8.95 -6.61 4.67
N LEU A 563 -9.77 -5.67 5.14
CA LEU A 563 -9.32 -4.36 5.59
C LEU A 563 -9.09 -4.37 7.11
N ASP A 564 -7.90 -3.97 7.53
CA ASP A 564 -7.60 -3.63 8.92
C ASP A 564 -7.28 -2.14 9.02
N MET A 565 -8.36 -1.36 9.01
CA MET A 565 -8.30 0.10 9.01
C MET A 565 -7.66 0.65 10.30
N SER A 566 -7.70 -0.11 11.41
CA SER A 566 -7.10 0.32 12.67
C SER A 566 -5.58 0.38 12.60
N ASN A 567 -4.98 -0.48 11.78
CA ASN A 567 -3.53 -0.55 11.56
C ASN A 567 -3.10 -0.03 10.17
N ASP A 568 -4.00 0.66 9.44
CA ASP A 568 -3.77 1.11 8.06
C ASP A 568 -3.18 0.01 7.18
N THR A 569 -3.77 -1.19 7.30
CA THR A 569 -3.25 -2.40 6.66
C THR A 569 -4.34 -3.09 5.86
N ILE A 570 -4.02 -3.48 4.63
CA ILE A 570 -4.85 -4.37 3.82
C ILE A 570 -4.15 -5.72 3.73
N TYR A 571 -4.92 -6.80 3.88
CA TYR A 571 -4.44 -8.16 3.66
C TYR A 571 -5.05 -8.70 2.38
N VAL A 572 -4.27 -9.47 1.63
CA VAL A 572 -4.71 -10.12 0.39
C VAL A 572 -4.18 -11.55 0.36
N SER A 573 -5.00 -12.52 0.00
CA SER A 573 -4.56 -13.90 -0.24
C SER A 573 -4.64 -14.25 -1.72
N ASP A 574 -3.85 -15.22 -2.13
CA ASP A 574 -3.82 -15.69 -3.51
C ASP A 574 -3.76 -17.22 -3.63
N LEU A 575 -4.19 -17.75 -4.77
CA LEU A 575 -4.16 -19.21 -5.01
C LEU A 575 -2.73 -19.73 -5.18
N GLY A 576 -1.75 -18.84 -5.39
CA GLY A 576 -0.32 -19.14 -5.32
C GLY A 576 0.20 -19.44 -3.91
N GLY A 577 -0.68 -19.53 -2.91
CA GLY A 577 -0.33 -19.95 -1.55
C GLY A 577 0.33 -18.86 -0.73
N THR A 578 -0.03 -17.60 -0.97
CA THR A 578 0.55 -16.45 -0.28
C THR A 578 -0.52 -15.63 0.42
N LEU A 579 -0.23 -15.23 1.67
CA LEU A 579 -0.93 -14.16 2.36
C LEU A 579 -0.03 -12.92 2.35
N TRP A 580 -0.50 -11.86 1.74
CA TRP A 580 0.16 -10.57 1.61
C TRP A 580 -0.37 -9.57 2.64
N LYS A 581 0.52 -8.68 3.06
CA LYS A 581 0.23 -7.48 3.85
C LYS A 581 0.66 -6.25 3.06
N LEU A 582 -0.25 -5.30 2.95
CA LEU A 582 -0.08 -4.05 2.24
C LEU A 582 -0.26 -2.91 3.25
N GLN A 583 0.82 -2.19 3.54
CA GLN A 583 0.83 -1.15 4.56
C GLN A 583 1.74 -0.02 4.10
N LYS A 584 1.26 1.24 4.17
CA LYS A 584 2.04 2.44 3.81
C LYS A 584 2.72 2.37 2.41
N GLY A 585 2.02 1.81 1.42
CA GLY A 585 2.53 1.67 0.05
C GLY A 585 3.53 0.52 -0.16
N VAL A 586 3.78 -0.31 0.84
CA VAL A 586 4.68 -1.48 0.76
C VAL A 586 3.87 -2.77 0.73
N LYS A 587 4.15 -3.63 -0.25
CA LYS A 587 3.62 -5.00 -0.34
C LYS A 587 4.65 -5.97 0.24
N SER A 588 4.26 -6.75 1.24
CA SER A 588 5.12 -7.75 1.92
C SER A 588 4.39 -9.07 2.13
N LYS A 589 5.13 -10.17 2.23
CA LYS A 589 4.55 -11.49 2.53
C LYS A 589 4.42 -11.68 4.04
N VAL A 590 3.27 -12.14 4.48
CA VAL A 590 3.01 -12.54 5.87
C VAL A 590 3.29 -14.02 6.02
N PHE A 591 2.66 -14.83 5.17
CA PHE A 591 2.79 -16.27 5.18
C PHE A 591 2.82 -16.78 3.74
N GLU A 592 3.65 -17.79 3.47
CA GLU A 592 3.76 -18.39 2.15
C GLU A 592 3.94 -19.90 2.28
N ASP A 593 3.11 -20.64 1.56
CA ASP A 593 3.26 -22.06 1.31
C ASP A 593 2.86 -22.35 -0.14
N LYS A 594 3.86 -22.32 -1.03
CA LYS A 594 3.68 -22.56 -2.47
C LYS A 594 3.14 -23.95 -2.82
N THR A 595 3.06 -24.86 -1.85
CA THR A 595 2.44 -26.18 -2.06
C THR A 595 0.94 -26.19 -1.78
N ASN A 596 0.36 -25.05 -1.41
CA ASN A 596 -1.04 -24.86 -1.05
C ASN A 596 -1.66 -23.69 -1.82
N ALA A 597 -3.00 -23.62 -1.81
CA ALA A 597 -3.76 -22.53 -2.41
C ALA A 597 -4.68 -21.93 -1.35
N PHE A 598 -4.63 -20.60 -1.19
CA PHE A 598 -5.41 -19.88 -0.19
C PHE A 598 -6.57 -19.13 -0.83
N THR A 599 -7.74 -19.19 -0.19
CA THR A 599 -8.96 -18.48 -0.59
C THR A 599 -9.28 -17.40 0.44
N GLY A 600 -10.50 -17.33 0.97
CA GLY A 600 -10.86 -16.34 1.97
C GLY A 600 -10.11 -16.55 3.29
N PHE A 601 -10.05 -15.47 4.06
CA PHE A 601 -9.50 -15.47 5.40
C PHE A 601 -10.19 -14.42 6.26
N VAL A 602 -10.04 -14.50 7.56
CA VAL A 602 -10.60 -13.53 8.52
C VAL A 602 -9.63 -13.28 9.67
N ILE A 603 -9.67 -12.07 10.22
CA ILE A 603 -8.90 -11.69 11.41
C ILE A 603 -9.76 -11.96 12.65
N VAL A 604 -9.24 -12.71 13.61
CA VAL A 604 -9.92 -13.11 14.85
C VAL A 604 -9.12 -12.66 16.08
N PRO A 605 -9.75 -12.46 17.25
CA PRO A 605 -9.07 -12.04 18.48
C PRO A 605 -7.91 -12.94 18.96
#